data_AF-A0A6G4HR14-F1
#
_entry.id   AF-A0A6G4HR14-F1
#
_cell.length_a   1.000
_cell.length_b   1.000
_cell.length_c   1.000
_cell.angle_alpha   90.00
_cell.angle_beta   90.00
_cell.angle_gamma   90.00
#
_symmetry.space_group_name_H-M   'P 1'
#
loop_
_entity.id
_entity.type
_entity.pdbx_description
1 polymer ?
#
loop_
_entity_poly.entity_id
_entity_poly.type
_entity_poly.pdbx_seq_one_letter_code
_entity_poly.pdbx_strand_id
1 'polypeptide(L)'
;MKKIFSITIIVLLVLVLLWIKPMKKLIPLVPPNINITYNQNKIEAAKGDYTWTNKPGNSNLADSPINLAKKLKASSVERGGQIKFTFNTLLRQPSKTSVDLIIYNKDNPSDIKLKEQVINVDYFNAPKKRGEYIFLIFSLWDEGHSINYVFKINVI
;
A
#
# COMPACT_ATOMS: atom_id res chain seq x y z
N MET A 1 -28.22 41.36 0.13
CA MET A 1 -26.86 40.94 0.57
C MET A 1 -26.79 39.50 1.06
N LYS A 2 -27.52 39.09 2.13
CA LYS A 2 -27.49 37.70 2.63
C LYS A 2 -27.82 36.63 1.57
N LYS A 3 -28.84 36.84 0.73
CA LYS A 3 -29.22 35.89 -0.34
C LYS A 3 -28.15 35.73 -1.42
N ILE A 4 -27.52 36.83 -1.85
CA ILE A 4 -26.43 36.81 -2.85
C ILE A 4 -25.22 36.10 -2.26
N PHE A 5 -24.87 36.40 -1.01
CA PHE A 5 -23.81 35.74 -0.27
C PHE A 5 -24.03 34.22 -0.14
N SER A 6 -25.26 33.79 0.21
CA SER A 6 -25.62 32.37 0.24
C SER A 6 -25.52 31.70 -1.14
N ILE A 7 -25.94 32.38 -2.22
CA ILE A 7 -25.81 31.85 -3.58
C ILE A 7 -24.33 31.71 -3.97
N THR A 8 -23.48 32.69 -3.65
CA THR A 8 -22.04 32.62 -3.91
C THR A 8 -21.39 31.42 -3.21
N ILE A 9 -21.76 31.16 -1.95
CA ILE A 9 -21.26 29.98 -1.20
C ILE A 9 -21.70 28.68 -1.87
N ILE A 10 -22.97 28.57 -2.28
CA ILE A 10 -23.49 27.36 -2.95
C ILE A 10 -22.76 27.13 -4.27
N VAL A 11 -22.57 28.17 -5.07
CA VAL A 11 -21.83 28.08 -6.35
C VAL A 11 -20.39 27.65 -6.12
N LEU A 12 -19.71 28.22 -5.12
CA LEU A 12 -18.34 27.82 -4.77
C LEU A 12 -18.27 26.35 -4.34
N LEU A 13 -19.24 25.89 -3.54
CA LEU A 13 -19.30 24.52 -3.06
C LEU A 13 -19.56 23.52 -4.20
N VAL A 14 -20.45 23.87 -5.14
CA VAL A 14 -20.69 23.08 -6.35
C VAL A 14 -19.43 23.02 -7.22
N LEU A 15 -18.73 24.14 -7.41
CA LEU A 15 -17.47 24.15 -8.16
C LEU A 15 -16.45 23.22 -7.50
N VAL A 16 -16.23 23.32 -6.18
CA VAL A 16 -15.31 22.42 -5.45
C VAL A 16 -15.68 20.95 -5.65
N LEU A 17 -16.97 20.59 -5.57
CA LEU A 17 -17.44 19.22 -5.78
C LEU A 17 -17.18 18.72 -7.22
N LEU A 18 -17.27 19.59 -8.22
CA LEU A 18 -16.98 19.26 -9.62
C LEU A 18 -15.49 18.91 -9.84
N TRP A 19 -14.57 19.51 -9.07
CA TRP A 19 -13.13 19.21 -9.15
C TRP A 19 -12.73 17.87 -8.53
N ILE A 20 -13.55 17.25 -7.67
CA ILE A 20 -13.19 15.99 -6.98
C ILE A 20 -13.10 14.80 -7.95
N LYS A 21 -14.01 14.72 -8.93
CA LYS A 21 -14.06 13.61 -9.90
C LYS A 21 -12.82 13.53 -10.80
N PRO A 22 -12.34 14.61 -11.45
CA PRO A 22 -11.14 14.54 -12.27
C PRO A 22 -9.88 14.22 -11.47
N MET A 23 -9.79 14.67 -10.21
CA MET A 23 -8.63 14.37 -9.35
C MET A 23 -8.43 12.87 -9.10
N LYS A 24 -9.51 12.08 -9.00
CA LYS A 24 -9.42 10.62 -8.82
C LYS A 24 -8.85 9.87 -10.04
N LYS A 25 -8.74 10.53 -11.20
CA LYS A 25 -8.11 9.93 -12.40
C LYS A 25 -6.61 10.20 -12.48
N LEU A 26 -6.12 11.22 -11.74
CA LEU A 26 -4.72 11.61 -11.77
C LEU A 26 -3.87 10.62 -10.97
N ILE A 27 -2.71 10.28 -11.51
CA ILE A 27 -1.73 9.46 -10.81
C ILE A 27 -0.95 10.37 -9.84
N PRO A 28 -0.67 9.93 -8.60
CA PRO A 28 0.17 10.69 -7.68
C PRO A 28 1.50 11.10 -8.32
N LEU A 29 2.03 12.28 -8.01
CA LEU A 29 3.33 12.72 -8.57
C LEU A 29 4.51 11.87 -8.07
N VAL A 30 4.37 11.31 -6.88
CA VAL A 30 5.35 10.39 -6.27
C VAL A 30 4.63 9.14 -5.75
N PRO A 31 5.33 8.00 -5.61
CA PRO A 31 4.72 6.78 -5.08
C PRO A 31 4.13 7.03 -3.68
N PRO A 32 2.82 6.79 -3.47
CA PRO A 32 2.16 7.08 -2.21
C PRO A 32 2.59 6.09 -1.13
N ASN A 33 2.76 6.56 0.11
CA ASN A 33 3.02 5.68 1.25
C ASN A 33 1.80 4.78 1.55
N ILE A 34 2.07 3.60 2.11
CA ILE A 34 1.03 2.66 2.53
C ILE A 34 0.77 2.77 4.05
N ASN A 35 -0.49 2.59 4.44
CA ASN A 35 -0.89 2.38 5.82
C ASN A 35 -1.41 0.95 5.96
N ILE A 36 -0.72 0.11 6.72
CA ILE A 36 -1.11 -1.28 7.02
C ILE A 36 -1.54 -1.34 8.47
N THR A 37 -2.67 -1.98 8.75
CA THR A 37 -3.26 -2.01 10.09
C THR A 37 -3.85 -3.36 10.46
N TYR A 38 -3.80 -3.67 11.76
CA TYR A 38 -4.53 -4.76 12.41
C TYR A 38 -5.15 -4.23 13.70
N ASN A 39 -6.46 -4.42 13.89
CA ASN A 39 -7.21 -3.85 15.02
C ASN A 39 -6.91 -2.36 15.24
N GLN A 40 -6.90 -1.58 14.15
CA GLN A 40 -6.57 -0.14 14.12
C GLN A 40 -5.12 0.23 14.49
N ASN A 41 -4.32 -0.73 14.95
CA ASN A 41 -2.90 -0.53 15.21
C ASN A 41 -2.09 -0.60 13.91
N LYS A 42 -1.13 0.31 13.77
CA LYS A 42 -0.25 0.37 12.61
C LYS A 42 0.73 -0.80 12.60
N ILE A 43 0.87 -1.44 11.44
CA ILE A 43 1.93 -2.39 11.13
C ILE A 43 3.02 -1.64 10.36
N GLU A 44 4.27 -1.80 10.79
CA GLU A 44 5.41 -1.17 10.11
C GLU A 44 5.63 -1.79 8.73
N ALA A 45 5.90 -0.93 7.75
CA ALA A 45 6.19 -1.33 6.38
C ALA A 45 7.42 -0.57 5.86
N ALA A 46 8.28 -1.28 5.15
CA ALA A 46 9.39 -0.72 4.40
C ALA A 46 8.98 -0.53 2.94
N LYS A 47 9.40 0.59 2.34
CA LYS A 47 9.28 0.82 0.90
C LYS A 47 10.31 -0.04 0.17
N GLY A 48 9.87 -0.83 -0.81
CA GLY A 48 10.71 -1.61 -1.70
C GLY A 48 10.97 -0.88 -3.02
N ASP A 49 11.18 -1.66 -4.07
CA ASP A 49 11.37 -1.14 -5.42
C ASP A 49 10.16 -0.36 -5.91
N TYR A 50 10.41 0.67 -6.70
CA TYR A 50 9.35 1.37 -7.42
C TYR A 50 9.84 1.95 -8.74
N THR A 51 8.89 2.11 -9.65
CA THR A 51 9.04 2.85 -10.90
C THR A 51 7.94 3.90 -10.96
N TRP A 52 8.30 5.14 -11.25
CA TRP A 52 7.36 6.27 -11.27
C TRP A 52 7.74 7.26 -12.38
N THR A 53 7.09 7.17 -13.54
CA THR A 53 7.56 7.85 -14.77
C THR A 53 7.07 9.29 -14.94
N ASN A 54 6.19 9.80 -14.07
CA ASN A 54 5.74 11.21 -14.07
C ASN A 54 6.90 12.20 -14.07
N LYS A 55 6.83 13.33 -14.79
CA LYS A 55 7.94 14.31 -14.84
C LYS A 55 8.01 15.20 -13.58
N PRO A 56 9.17 15.30 -12.89
CA PRO A 56 10.41 14.55 -13.12
C PRO A 56 10.29 13.09 -12.62
N GLY A 57 10.64 12.13 -13.48
CA GLY A 57 10.50 10.70 -13.19
C GLY A 57 11.45 10.24 -12.09
N ASN A 58 11.05 9.21 -11.35
CA ASN A 58 11.89 8.63 -10.31
C ASN A 58 11.68 7.10 -10.22
N SER A 59 12.76 6.38 -9.90
CA SER A 59 12.73 4.96 -9.59
C SER A 59 13.67 4.67 -8.42
N ASN A 60 13.47 3.52 -7.78
CA ASN A 60 14.34 3.06 -6.71
C ASN A 60 14.52 1.55 -6.80
N LEU A 61 15.77 1.12 -6.60
CA LEU A 61 16.12 -0.27 -6.31
C LEU A 61 16.44 -0.35 -4.82
N ALA A 62 15.55 -0.98 -4.08
CA ALA A 62 15.69 -1.21 -2.66
C ALA A 62 16.57 -2.44 -2.39
N ASP A 63 16.85 -2.65 -1.10
CA ASP A 63 17.47 -3.88 -0.60
C ASP A 63 16.49 -5.07 -0.79
N SER A 64 17.01 -6.29 -0.68
CA SER A 64 16.18 -7.51 -0.75
C SER A 64 15.01 -7.43 0.25
N PRO A 65 13.80 -7.92 -0.10
CA PRO A 65 12.66 -7.92 0.81
C PRO A 65 12.96 -8.51 2.20
N ILE A 66 13.81 -9.53 2.28
CA ILE A 66 14.22 -10.13 3.55
C ILE A 66 15.05 -9.16 4.38
N ASN A 67 15.98 -8.43 3.76
CA ASN A 67 16.81 -7.44 4.47
C ASN A 67 16.01 -6.20 4.88
N LEU A 68 15.03 -5.79 4.08
CA LEU A 68 14.06 -4.77 4.48
C LEU A 68 13.27 -5.24 5.71
N ALA A 69 12.75 -6.48 5.69
CA ALA A 69 11.96 -7.03 6.79
C ALA A 69 12.77 -7.20 8.09
N LYS A 70 14.08 -7.49 8.02
CA LYS A 70 14.95 -7.56 9.21
C LYS A 70 15.01 -6.25 10.00
N LYS A 71 14.86 -5.11 9.31
CA LYS A 71 14.91 -3.77 9.91
C LYS A 71 13.59 -3.37 10.58
N LEU A 72 12.50 -4.10 10.31
CA LEU A 72 11.16 -3.82 10.83
C LEU A 72 10.90 -4.54 12.16
N LYS A 73 10.02 -4.00 13.00
CA LYS A 73 9.46 -4.74 14.15
C LYS A 73 8.24 -5.54 13.71
N ALA A 74 8.15 -6.80 14.17
CA ALA A 74 6.99 -7.63 13.89
C ALA A 74 5.81 -7.21 14.77
N SER A 75 4.66 -6.92 14.15
CA SER A 75 3.41 -6.72 14.88
C SER A 75 2.77 -8.08 15.21
N SER A 76 2.29 -8.24 16.43
CA SER A 76 1.52 -9.42 16.83
C SER A 76 0.12 -9.39 16.22
N VAL A 77 -0.28 -10.48 15.57
CA VAL A 77 -1.59 -10.64 14.93
C VAL A 77 -2.17 -11.99 15.31
N GLU A 78 -3.47 -12.05 15.63
CA GLU A 78 -4.13 -13.32 15.91
C GLU A 78 -4.23 -14.19 14.66
N ARG A 79 -4.26 -15.52 14.87
CA ARG A 79 -4.52 -16.49 13.79
C ARG A 79 -5.79 -16.15 13.02
N GLY A 80 -5.67 -15.95 11.70
CA GLY A 80 -6.78 -15.57 10.84
C GLY A 80 -7.25 -14.12 10.99
N GLY A 81 -6.56 -13.30 11.78
CA GLY A 81 -6.87 -11.89 11.97
C GLY A 81 -6.83 -11.11 10.66
N GLN A 82 -7.78 -10.21 10.46
CA GLN A 82 -7.89 -9.41 9.24
C GLN A 82 -6.91 -8.23 9.28
N ILE A 83 -5.97 -8.22 8.34
CA ILE A 83 -5.03 -7.13 8.12
C ILE A 83 -5.56 -6.28 6.96
N LYS A 84 -5.64 -4.97 7.16
CA LYS A 84 -6.09 -4.01 6.15
C LYS A 84 -4.94 -3.15 5.67
N PHE A 85 -4.99 -2.70 4.42
CA PHE A 85 -4.01 -1.77 3.88
C PHE A 85 -4.65 -0.74 2.95
N THR A 86 -4.11 0.46 2.95
CA THR A 86 -4.58 1.58 2.13
C THR A 86 -3.40 2.44 1.68
N PHE A 87 -3.48 3.02 0.48
CA PHE A 87 -2.50 3.99 0.03
C PHE A 87 -2.91 5.40 0.44
N ASN A 88 -1.97 6.13 1.05
CA ASN A 88 -2.18 7.50 1.52
C ASN A 88 -2.15 8.48 0.34
N THR A 89 -3.25 8.47 -0.43
CA THR A 89 -3.47 9.39 -1.54
C THR A 89 -4.97 9.65 -1.75
N LEU A 90 -5.31 10.90 -2.05
CA LEU A 90 -6.67 11.31 -2.46
C LEU A 90 -6.86 11.23 -3.98
N LEU A 91 -5.78 10.94 -4.72
CA LEU A 91 -5.78 10.79 -6.16
C LEU A 91 -6.16 9.35 -6.55
N ARG A 92 -5.75 8.90 -7.73
CA ARG A 92 -6.01 7.53 -8.19
C ARG A 92 -5.42 6.50 -7.22
N GLN A 93 -6.18 5.45 -6.95
CA GLN A 93 -5.74 4.22 -6.25
C GLN A 93 -5.18 3.22 -7.28
N PRO A 94 -4.35 2.24 -6.87
CA PRO A 94 -3.78 1.29 -7.83
C PRO A 94 -4.88 0.52 -8.57
N SER A 95 -4.62 0.21 -9.84
CA SER A 95 -5.49 -0.64 -10.65
C SER A 95 -5.33 -2.13 -10.32
N LYS A 96 -4.16 -2.52 -9.80
CA LYS A 96 -3.90 -3.87 -9.30
C LYS A 96 -3.07 -3.80 -8.02
N THR A 97 -3.47 -4.60 -7.03
CA THR A 97 -2.67 -4.83 -5.81
C THR A 97 -2.68 -6.32 -5.48
N SER A 98 -1.51 -6.89 -5.20
CA SER A 98 -1.38 -8.25 -4.66
C SER A 98 -0.70 -8.21 -3.30
N VAL A 99 -1.02 -9.19 -2.47
CA VAL A 99 -0.25 -9.50 -1.26
C VAL A 99 0.33 -10.89 -1.44
N ASP A 100 1.65 -10.97 -1.35
CA ASP A 100 2.42 -12.19 -1.55
C ASP A 100 3.14 -12.56 -0.24
N LEU A 101 3.02 -13.83 0.15
CA LEU A 101 3.86 -14.39 1.22
C LEU A 101 5.25 -14.66 0.65
N ILE A 102 6.27 -14.14 1.32
CA ILE A 102 7.68 -14.42 0.98
C ILE A 102 8.07 -15.73 1.65
N ILE A 103 8.44 -16.72 0.83
CA ILE A 103 8.99 -18.00 1.24
C ILE A 103 10.45 -18.01 0.83
N TYR A 104 11.36 -18.27 1.77
CA TYR A 104 12.79 -18.28 1.50
C TYR A 104 13.51 -19.33 2.33
N ASN A 105 14.65 -19.80 1.83
CA ASN A 105 15.56 -20.63 2.60
C ASN A 105 16.46 -19.73 3.48
N LYS A 106 16.54 -20.01 4.79
CA LYS A 106 17.42 -19.24 5.69
C LYS A 106 18.90 -19.39 5.33
N ASP A 107 19.30 -20.54 4.80
CA ASP A 107 20.68 -20.82 4.40
C ASP A 107 21.02 -20.20 3.04
N ASN A 108 20.00 -19.90 2.23
CA ASN A 108 20.13 -19.16 0.98
C ASN A 108 19.00 -18.12 0.83
N PRO A 109 19.10 -16.96 1.52
CA PRO A 109 18.06 -15.95 1.51
C PRO A 109 17.79 -15.33 0.14
N SER A 110 18.68 -15.52 -0.83
CA SER A 110 18.49 -15.01 -2.20
C SER A 110 17.47 -15.82 -3.00
N ASP A 111 17.20 -17.08 -2.61
CA ASP A 111 16.16 -17.91 -3.24
C ASP A 111 14.79 -17.58 -2.63
N ILE A 112 14.16 -16.54 -3.17
CA ILE A 112 12.84 -16.05 -2.76
C ILE A 112 11.77 -16.63 -3.69
N LYS A 113 10.76 -17.25 -3.10
CA LYS A 113 9.51 -17.65 -3.76
C LYS A 113 8.36 -16.82 -3.22
N LEU A 114 7.52 -16.32 -4.12
CA LEU A 114 6.32 -15.59 -3.77
C LEU A 114 5.13 -16.53 -3.84
N LYS A 115 4.32 -16.55 -2.78
CA LYS A 115 3.04 -17.24 -2.76
C LYS A 115 1.94 -16.22 -2.60
N GLU A 116 1.20 -15.99 -3.67
CA GLU A 116 0.04 -15.09 -3.67
C GLU A 116 -0.96 -15.49 -2.57
N GLN A 117 -1.41 -14.48 -1.83
CA GLN A 117 -2.44 -14.62 -0.80
C GLN A 117 -3.76 -14.05 -1.30
N VAL A 118 -3.73 -12.85 -1.89
CA VAL A 118 -4.91 -12.13 -2.40
C VAL A 118 -4.54 -11.19 -3.55
N ILE A 119 -5.52 -10.88 -4.40
CA ILE A 119 -5.44 -9.87 -5.48
C ILE A 119 -6.65 -8.93 -5.40
N ASN A 120 -6.45 -7.65 -5.70
CA ASN A 120 -7.48 -6.62 -5.90
C ASN A 120 -8.45 -6.45 -4.73
N VAL A 121 -7.92 -6.60 -3.52
CA VAL A 121 -8.61 -6.33 -2.25
C VAL A 121 -7.75 -5.40 -1.42
N ASP A 122 -8.34 -4.77 -0.42
CA ASP A 122 -7.68 -3.88 0.56
C ASP A 122 -7.45 -4.56 1.92
N TYR A 123 -7.68 -5.88 1.99
CA TYR A 123 -7.44 -6.67 3.19
C TYR A 123 -7.07 -8.12 2.86
N PHE A 124 -6.47 -8.81 3.83
CA PHE A 124 -6.30 -10.26 3.81
C PHE A 124 -6.28 -10.82 5.24
N ASN A 125 -6.45 -12.14 5.37
CA ASN A 125 -6.40 -12.80 6.67
C ASN A 125 -5.00 -13.33 6.95
N ALA A 126 -4.49 -13.09 8.15
CA ALA A 126 -3.23 -13.63 8.60
C ALA A 126 -3.23 -15.17 8.56
N PRO A 127 -2.05 -15.82 8.39
CA PRO A 127 -1.94 -17.26 8.44
C PRO A 127 -2.58 -17.88 9.69
N LYS A 128 -3.10 -19.10 9.55
CA LYS A 128 -3.67 -19.86 10.68
C LYS A 128 -2.60 -20.53 11.55
N LYS A 129 -1.38 -20.69 11.03
CA LYS A 129 -0.25 -21.27 11.76
C LYS A 129 0.50 -20.15 12.47
N ARG A 130 0.98 -20.45 13.67
CA ARG A 130 1.84 -19.54 14.44
C ARG A 130 3.20 -19.39 13.78
N GLY A 131 3.81 -18.23 13.94
CA GLY A 131 5.16 -17.95 13.46
C GLY A 131 5.31 -16.54 12.90
N GLU A 132 6.54 -16.21 12.54
CA GLU A 132 6.87 -14.96 11.86
C GLU A 132 6.68 -15.12 10.35
N TYR A 133 6.03 -14.14 9.75
CA TYR A 133 5.74 -14.11 8.32
C TYR A 133 6.16 -12.76 7.72
N ILE A 134 6.76 -12.81 6.54
CA ILE A 134 7.15 -11.65 5.75
C ILE A 134 6.24 -11.60 4.52
N PHE A 135 5.65 -10.45 4.28
CA PHE A 135 4.76 -10.21 3.15
C PHE A 135 5.30 -9.10 2.27
N LEU A 136 5.03 -9.24 0.97
CA LEU A 136 5.26 -8.23 -0.04
C LEU A 136 3.92 -7.78 -0.61
N ILE A 137 3.70 -6.47 -0.66
CA ILE A 137 2.56 -5.87 -1.36
C ILE A 137 3.09 -5.26 -2.64
N PHE A 138 2.71 -5.82 -3.79
CA PHE A 138 2.95 -5.21 -5.08
C PHE A 138 1.72 -4.39 -5.47
N SER A 139 1.92 -3.20 -6.02
CA SER A 139 0.83 -2.37 -6.51
C SER A 139 1.19 -1.65 -7.80
N LEU A 140 0.22 -1.61 -8.71
CA LEU A 140 0.34 -1.09 -10.06
C LEU A 140 -0.78 -0.06 -10.30
N TRP A 141 -0.41 1.15 -10.71
CA TRP A 141 -1.36 2.17 -11.18
C TRP A 141 -1.56 2.05 -12.68
N ASP A 142 -0.45 1.99 -13.42
CA ASP A 142 -0.34 1.72 -14.85
C ASP A 142 1.07 1.19 -15.17
N GLU A 143 1.40 1.03 -16.45
CA GLU A 143 2.70 0.51 -16.91
C GLU A 143 3.93 1.31 -16.41
N GLY A 144 3.77 2.59 -16.08
CA GLY A 144 4.86 3.47 -15.63
C GLY A 144 4.91 3.70 -14.12
N HIS A 145 3.95 3.15 -13.37
CA HIS A 145 3.72 3.49 -11.97
C HIS A 145 3.45 2.25 -11.15
N SER A 146 4.51 1.72 -10.53
CA SER A 146 4.44 0.53 -9.68
C SER A 146 5.31 0.69 -8.44
N ILE A 147 4.94 0.01 -7.36
CA ILE A 147 5.67 0.03 -6.10
C ILE A 147 5.48 -1.25 -5.31
N ASN A 148 6.54 -1.65 -4.61
CA ASN A 148 6.57 -2.71 -3.63
C ASN A 148 6.62 -2.16 -2.20
N TYR A 149 5.95 -2.84 -1.28
CA TYR A 149 6.10 -2.66 0.15
C TYR A 149 6.35 -3.99 0.83
N VAL A 150 7.16 -3.98 1.88
CA VAL A 150 7.46 -5.17 2.68
C VAL A 150 7.05 -4.91 4.11
N PHE A 151 6.37 -5.88 4.73
CA PHE A 151 6.06 -5.83 6.15
C PHE A 151 6.18 -7.23 6.77
N LYS A 152 6.23 -7.26 8.09
CA LYS A 152 6.42 -8.48 8.86
C LYS A 152 5.43 -8.53 10.02
N ILE A 153 4.88 -9.71 10.28
CA ILE A 153 3.99 -9.98 11.40
C ILE A 153 4.43 -11.22 12.15
N ASN A 154 4.03 -11.32 13.42
CA ASN A 154 4.14 -12.54 14.20
C ASN A 154 2.73 -13.03 14.56
N VAL A 155 2.37 -14.22 14.09
CA VAL A 155 1.05 -14.81 14.33
C VAL A 155 1.04 -15.56 15.67
N ILE A 156 0.10 -15.20 16.54
CA ILE A 156 -0.05 -15.74 17.92
C ILE A 156 -1.32 -16.57 18.14
#